data_AF-A0A7K0TU34-F1
#
_entry.id   AF-A0A7K0TU34-F1
#
_cell.length_a   1.000
_cell.length_b   1.000
_cell.length_c   1.000
_cell.angle_alpha   90.00
_cell.angle_beta   90.00
_cell.angle_gamma   90.00
#
_symmetry.space_group_name_H-M   'P 1'
#
loop_
_entity.id
_entity.type
_entity.pdbx_description
1 polymer ?
#
loop_
_entity_poly.entity_id
_entity_poly.type
_entity_poly.pdbx_seq_one_letter_code
_entity_poly.pdbx_strand_id
1 'polypeptide(L)'
;LLAVMAPIAVGFGLGVGALGAYLAGAIGTGTLMAVFLSNSGGAWDNAKKMVEDGHHGGKNSDAHAATIIGDTVGDPFKDTAGPAINPLIKVMNLVGLLITPAIVSLALGGNTTTSTLIGVGAVLVIIAALIRNRRQATAILV
;
A
#
# COMPACT_ATOMS: atom_id res chain seq x y z
N LEU A 1 -3.89 1.61 9.26
CA LEU A 1 -5.31 2.04 9.12
C LEU A 1 -5.95 1.55 7.84
N LEU A 2 -5.45 1.94 6.65
CA LEU A 2 -6.06 1.56 5.35
C LEU A 2 -6.22 0.04 5.19
N ALA A 3 -5.20 -0.74 5.59
CA ALA A 3 -5.22 -2.21 5.58
C ALA A 3 -6.40 -2.84 6.34
N VAL A 4 -6.93 -2.13 7.34
CA VAL A 4 -8.00 -2.62 8.22
C VAL A 4 -9.34 -2.04 7.77
N MET A 5 -9.40 -0.74 7.54
CA MET A 5 -10.67 -0.07 7.25
C MET A 5 -11.17 -0.35 5.83
N ALA A 6 -10.29 -0.56 4.86
CA ALA A 6 -10.72 -0.76 3.46
C ALA A 6 -11.48 -2.08 3.24
N PRO A 7 -11.03 -3.25 3.76
CA PRO A 7 -11.83 -4.46 3.74
C PRO A 7 -13.20 -4.30 4.44
N ILE A 8 -13.26 -3.56 5.55
CA ILE A 8 -14.52 -3.30 6.27
C ILE A 8 -15.47 -2.45 5.42
N ALA A 9 -14.96 -1.36 4.82
CA ALA A 9 -15.74 -0.49 3.94
C ALA A 9 -16.31 -1.25 2.74
N VAL A 10 -15.48 -2.04 2.06
CA VAL A 10 -15.89 -2.83 0.89
C VAL A 10 -16.87 -3.93 1.30
N GLY A 11 -16.56 -4.68 2.36
CA GLY A 11 -17.36 -5.82 2.80
C GLY A 11 -18.76 -5.43 3.28
N PHE A 12 -18.88 -4.43 4.17
CA PHE A 12 -20.18 -3.99 4.67
C PHE A 12 -20.93 -3.05 3.71
N GLY A 13 -20.21 -2.36 2.82
CA GLY A 13 -20.79 -1.45 1.84
C GLY A 13 -21.26 -2.13 0.55
N LEU A 14 -20.51 -3.11 0.04
CA LEU A 14 -20.73 -3.75 -1.27
C LEU A 14 -20.96 -5.26 -1.17
N GLY A 15 -20.76 -5.87 -0.01
CA GLY A 15 -21.00 -7.30 0.25
C GLY A 15 -19.80 -8.21 0.01
N VAL A 16 -20.00 -9.50 0.30
CA VAL A 16 -18.93 -10.52 0.31
C VAL A 16 -18.32 -10.79 -1.07
N GLY A 17 -19.10 -10.72 -2.15
CA GLY A 17 -18.60 -10.91 -3.51
C GLY A 17 -17.63 -9.80 -3.93
N ALA A 18 -17.99 -8.54 -3.63
CA ALA A 18 -17.13 -7.38 -3.86
C ALA A 18 -15.87 -7.42 -3.00
N LEU A 19 -15.99 -7.85 -1.73
CA LEU A 19 -14.83 -8.06 -0.85
C LEU A 19 -13.87 -9.10 -1.43
N GLY A 20 -14.37 -10.22 -1.93
CA GLY A 20 -13.56 -11.25 -2.58
C GLY A 20 -12.81 -10.73 -3.80
N ALA A 21 -13.51 -10.02 -4.69
CA ALA A 21 -12.90 -9.40 -5.88
C ALA A 21 -11.85 -8.33 -5.50
N TYR A 22 -12.13 -7.52 -4.47
CA TYR A 22 -11.22 -6.52 -3.95
C TYR A 22 -9.93 -7.13 -3.41
N LEU A 23 -10.02 -8.18 -2.59
CA LEU A 23 -8.84 -8.86 -2.04
C LEU A 23 -8.02 -9.55 -3.14
N ALA A 24 -8.69 -10.23 -4.08
CA ALA A 24 -8.01 -10.83 -5.24
C ALA A 24 -7.25 -9.80 -6.07
N GLY A 25 -7.87 -8.64 -6.35
CA GLY A 25 -7.22 -7.53 -7.04
C GLY A 25 -6.05 -6.93 -6.26
N ALA A 26 -6.22 -6.74 -4.94
CA ALA A 26 -5.17 -6.22 -4.06
C ALA A 26 -3.95 -7.15 -3.99
N ILE A 27 -4.17 -8.47 -3.95
CA ILE A 27 -3.09 -9.47 -4.01
C ILE A 27 -2.38 -9.38 -5.36
N GLY A 28 -3.12 -9.50 -6.47
CA GLY A 28 -2.53 -9.54 -7.81
C GLY A 28 -1.71 -8.29 -8.14
N THR A 29 -2.30 -7.11 -7.91
CA THR A 29 -1.61 -5.84 -8.17
C THR A 29 -0.51 -5.56 -7.15
N GLY A 30 -0.76 -5.85 -5.87
CA GLY A 30 0.20 -5.60 -4.80
C GLY A 30 1.45 -6.46 -4.92
N THR A 31 1.32 -7.75 -5.24
CA THR A 31 2.49 -8.63 -5.43
C THR A 31 3.36 -8.15 -6.59
N LEU A 32 2.77 -7.80 -7.73
CA LEU A 32 3.53 -7.27 -8.87
C LEU A 32 4.24 -5.96 -8.51
N MET A 33 3.56 -5.06 -7.78
CA MET A 33 4.15 -3.81 -7.32
C MET A 33 5.28 -4.02 -6.31
N ALA A 34 5.12 -4.95 -5.36
CA ALA A 34 6.15 -5.25 -4.36
C ALA A 34 7.45 -5.72 -5.02
N VAL A 35 7.34 -6.60 -6.03
CA VAL A 35 8.48 -7.09 -6.80
C VAL A 35 9.11 -5.98 -7.62
N PHE A 36 8.28 -5.18 -8.32
CA PHE A 36 8.77 -4.05 -9.11
C PHE A 36 9.61 -3.08 -8.27
N LEU A 37 9.06 -2.60 -7.15
CA LEU A 37 9.73 -1.61 -6.28
C LEU A 37 11.04 -2.17 -5.69
N SER A 38 11.00 -3.41 -5.21
CA SER A 38 12.18 -4.06 -4.62
C SER A 38 13.29 -4.25 -5.65
N ASN A 39 12.93 -4.72 -6.86
CA ASN A 39 13.91 -4.98 -7.91
C ASN A 39 14.45 -3.69 -8.53
N SER A 40 13.61 -2.68 -8.78
CA SER A 40 14.07 -1.42 -9.35
C SER A 40 14.99 -0.67 -8.39
N GLY A 41 14.64 -0.61 -7.10
CA GLY A 41 15.50 0.02 -6.09
C GLY A 41 16.82 -0.72 -5.92
N GLY A 42 16.81 -2.06 -5.88
CA GLY A 42 18.04 -2.86 -5.84
C GLY A 42 18.91 -2.72 -7.10
N ALA A 43 18.29 -2.58 -8.27
CA ALA A 43 19.01 -2.37 -9.53
C ALA A 43 19.74 -1.01 -9.53
N TRP A 44 19.10 0.06 -9.04
CA TRP A 44 19.75 1.37 -8.92
C TRP A 44 20.91 1.39 -7.92
N ASP A 45 20.78 0.74 -6.77
CA ASP A 45 21.89 0.61 -5.80
C ASP A 45 23.07 -0.18 -6.39
N ASN A 46 22.79 -1.29 -7.07
CA ASN A 46 23.82 -2.11 -7.70
C ASN A 46 24.49 -1.37 -8.87
N ALA A 47 23.75 -0.58 -9.64
CA ALA A 47 24.32 0.26 -10.69
C ALA A 47 25.27 1.31 -10.11
N LYS A 48 24.89 1.97 -9.00
CA LYS A 48 25.76 2.91 -8.28
C LYS A 48 27.06 2.22 -7.83
N LYS A 49 26.96 1.06 -7.17
CA LYS A 49 28.12 0.27 -6.73
C LYS A 49 29.05 -0.10 -7.90
N MET A 50 28.49 -0.52 -9.04
CA MET A 50 29.28 -0.84 -10.24
C MET A 50 30.07 0.36 -10.77
N VAL A 51 29.49 1.57 -10.72
CA VAL A 51 30.20 2.81 -11.08
C VAL A 51 31.26 3.16 -10.03
N GLU A 52 30.96 3.00 -8.74
CA GLU A 52 31.92 3.19 -7.65
C GLU A 52 33.14 2.28 -7.77
N ASP A 53 32.96 1.07 -8.30
CA ASP A 53 34.02 0.09 -8.57
C ASP A 53 34.88 0.43 -9.82
N GLY A 54 34.53 1.50 -10.54
CA GLY A 54 35.35 2.04 -11.63
C GLY A 54 34.91 1.66 -13.05
N HIS A 55 33.86 0.86 -13.22
CA HIS A 55 33.44 0.36 -14.55
C HIS A 55 32.92 1.46 -15.50
N HIS A 56 32.58 2.64 -14.97
CA HIS A 56 32.10 3.79 -15.75
C HIS A 56 32.63 5.13 -15.21
N GLY A 57 33.95 5.26 -15.09
CA GLY A 57 34.59 6.52 -14.69
C GLY A 57 34.81 6.68 -13.19
N GLY A 58 34.29 5.78 -12.35
CA GLY A 58 34.59 5.76 -10.93
C GLY A 58 33.88 6.86 -10.13
N LYS A 59 34.25 6.96 -8.86
CA LYS A 59 33.72 7.99 -7.96
C LYS A 59 34.05 9.40 -8.46
N ASN A 60 33.12 10.33 -8.19
CA ASN A 60 33.15 11.74 -8.62
C ASN A 60 33.01 11.98 -10.13
N SER A 61 32.72 10.95 -10.92
CA SER A 61 32.33 11.12 -12.33
C SER A 61 30.86 11.57 -12.46
N ASP A 62 30.51 12.08 -13.64
CA ASP A 62 29.10 12.42 -13.96
C ASP A 62 28.19 11.19 -13.89
N ALA A 63 28.71 10.01 -14.27
CA ALA A 63 27.99 8.74 -14.15
C ALA A 63 27.70 8.42 -12.67
N HIS A 64 28.67 8.63 -11.79
CA HIS A 64 28.49 8.42 -10.35
C HIS A 64 27.41 9.36 -9.79
N ALA A 65 27.44 10.64 -10.14
CA ALA A 65 26.41 11.61 -9.73
C ALA A 65 25.01 11.19 -10.19
N ALA A 66 24.87 10.73 -11.44
CA ALA A 66 23.60 10.23 -11.96
C ALA A 66 23.09 8.98 -11.21
N THR A 67 23.97 8.03 -10.92
CA THR A 67 23.59 6.80 -10.21
C THR A 67 23.23 7.04 -8.73
N ILE A 68 23.82 8.05 -8.07
CA ILE A 68 23.42 8.48 -6.73
C ILE A 68 21.96 8.95 -6.72
N ILE A 69 21.56 9.74 -7.72
CA ILE A 69 20.16 10.19 -7.84
C ILE A 69 19.24 8.99 -8.02
N GLY A 70 19.62 8.04 -8.88
CA GLY A 70 18.86 6.79 -9.07
C GLY A 70 18.68 6.00 -7.78
N ASP A 71 19.74 5.81 -7.00
CA ASP A 71 19.67 5.10 -5.72
C ASP A 71 18.85 5.85 -4.67
N THR A 72 18.94 7.19 -4.63
CA THR A 72 18.12 8.02 -3.73
C THR A 72 16.62 7.87 -4.01
N VAL A 73 16.24 7.72 -5.29
CA VAL A 73 14.85 7.41 -5.67
C VAL A 73 14.50 5.96 -5.34
N GLY A 74 15.47 5.05 -5.44
CA GLY A 74 15.35 3.62 -5.17
C GLY A 74 15.23 3.25 -3.69
N ASP A 75 15.78 4.05 -2.77
CA ASP A 75 15.79 3.76 -1.33
C ASP A 75 14.36 3.64 -0.75
N PRO A 76 13.44 4.59 -0.97
CA PRO A 76 12.05 4.41 -0.54
C PRO A 76 11.36 3.20 -1.19
N PHE A 77 11.79 2.79 -2.38
CA PHE A 77 11.19 1.67 -3.11
C PHE A 77 11.62 0.33 -2.50
N LYS A 78 12.92 0.11 -2.32
CA LYS A 78 13.47 -1.18 -1.86
C LYS A 78 13.40 -1.36 -0.33
N ASP A 79 13.51 -0.28 0.45
CA ASP A 79 13.63 -0.38 1.91
C ASP A 79 12.34 -0.07 2.65
N THR A 80 11.37 0.59 1.99
CA THR A 80 10.12 1.00 2.64
C THR A 80 8.89 0.45 1.91
N ALA A 81 8.60 0.93 0.69
CA ALA A 81 7.34 0.66 0.02
C ALA A 81 7.22 -0.80 -0.46
N GLY A 82 8.25 -1.34 -1.11
CA GLY A 82 8.28 -2.72 -1.60
C GLY A 82 8.04 -3.74 -0.48
N PRO A 83 8.86 -3.75 0.58
CA PRO A 83 8.69 -4.66 1.71
C PRO A 83 7.37 -4.47 2.47
N ALA A 84 6.83 -3.24 2.55
CA ALA A 84 5.59 -2.95 3.28
C ALA A 84 4.31 -3.48 2.61
N ILE A 85 4.33 -3.77 1.30
CA ILE A 85 3.14 -4.27 0.59
C ILE A 85 2.80 -5.71 1.03
N ASN A 86 3.79 -6.56 1.32
CA ASN A 86 3.55 -7.93 1.78
C ASN A 86 2.73 -8.01 3.09
N PRO A 87 3.11 -7.32 4.19
CA PRO A 87 2.31 -7.28 5.39
C PRO A 87 0.99 -6.54 5.19
N LEU A 88 0.91 -5.53 4.31
CA LEU A 88 -0.34 -4.86 3.97
C LEU A 88 -1.38 -5.86 3.45
N ILE A 89 -1.03 -6.66 2.44
CA ILE A 89 -1.90 -7.69 1.85
C ILE A 89 -2.31 -8.71 2.92
N LYS A 90 -1.36 -9.16 3.75
CA LYS A 90 -1.64 -10.15 4.80
C LYS A 90 -2.66 -9.64 5.82
N VAL A 91 -2.53 -8.40 6.27
CA VAL A 91 -3.47 -7.78 7.21
C VAL A 91 -4.85 -7.60 6.54
N MET A 92 -4.89 -7.15 5.29
CA MET A 92 -6.16 -6.98 4.57
C MET A 92 -6.93 -8.29 4.42
N ASN A 93 -6.23 -9.37 4.05
CA ASN A 93 -6.82 -10.70 3.92
C ASN A 93 -7.31 -11.24 5.27
N LEU A 94 -6.51 -11.07 6.33
CA LEU A 94 -6.89 -11.49 7.67
C LEU A 94 -8.15 -10.75 8.14
N VAL A 95 -8.19 -9.43 7.99
CA VAL A 95 -9.36 -8.63 8.37
C VAL A 95 -10.57 -9.06 7.55
N GLY A 96 -10.43 -9.19 6.22
CA GLY A 96 -11.51 -9.64 5.34
C GLY A 96 -12.11 -10.98 5.77
N LEU A 97 -11.26 -11.95 6.12
CA LEU A 97 -11.69 -13.26 6.60
C LEU A 97 -12.45 -13.15 7.93
N LEU A 98 -11.93 -12.38 8.89
CA LEU A 98 -12.54 -12.22 10.21
C LEU A 98 -13.91 -11.53 10.17
N ILE A 99 -14.11 -10.58 9.26
CA ILE A 99 -15.37 -9.83 9.18
C ILE A 99 -16.43 -10.53 8.31
N THR A 100 -16.05 -11.53 7.52
CA THR A 100 -16.97 -12.22 6.60
C THR A 100 -18.21 -12.79 7.30
N PRO A 101 -18.11 -13.51 8.44
CA PRO A 101 -19.29 -14.01 9.15
C PRO A 101 -20.23 -12.88 9.62
N ALA A 102 -19.67 -11.75 10.05
CA ALA A 102 -20.44 -10.59 10.48
C ALA A 102 -21.18 -9.93 9.30
N ILE A 103 -20.54 -9.84 8.14
CA ILE A 103 -21.18 -9.34 6.90
C ILE A 103 -22.35 -10.25 6.53
N VAL A 104 -22.15 -11.57 6.50
CA VAL A 104 -23.20 -12.54 6.18
C VAL A 104 -24.38 -12.41 7.16
N SER A 105 -24.11 -12.33 8.46
CA SER A 105 -25.16 -12.21 9.49
C SER A 105 -25.94 -10.90 9.38
N LEU A 106 -25.28 -9.76 9.20
CA LEU A 106 -25.91 -8.44 9.23
C LEU A 106 -26.51 -8.03 7.88
N ALA A 107 -25.83 -8.34 6.78
CA ALA A 107 -26.27 -7.95 5.44
C ALA A 107 -27.35 -8.89 4.88
N LEU A 108 -27.27 -10.20 5.15
CA LEU A 108 -28.28 -11.17 4.68
C LEU A 108 -29.40 -11.42 5.70
N GLY A 109 -29.20 -11.06 6.97
CA GLY A 109 -30.21 -11.14 8.03
C GLY A 109 -31.26 -10.01 8.03
N GLY A 110 -31.32 -9.19 6.97
CA GLY A 110 -32.28 -8.10 6.83
C GLY A 110 -31.91 -6.80 7.56
N ASN A 111 -30.74 -6.70 8.18
CA ASN A 111 -30.28 -5.51 8.88
C ASN A 111 -29.42 -4.60 7.98
N THR A 112 -29.97 -4.27 6.80
CA THR A 112 -29.30 -3.46 5.78
C THR A 112 -28.84 -2.12 6.32
N THR A 113 -29.67 -1.45 7.15
CA THR A 113 -29.32 -0.17 7.77
C THR A 113 -28.05 -0.24 8.60
N THR A 114 -27.90 -1.26 9.45
CA THR A 114 -26.70 -1.41 10.28
C THR A 114 -25.47 -1.71 9.43
N SER A 115 -25.58 -2.59 8.43
CA SER A 115 -24.49 -2.89 7.49
C SER A 115 -24.03 -1.63 6.75
N THR A 116 -24.96 -0.85 6.22
CA THR A 116 -24.65 0.40 5.51
C THR A 116 -24.01 1.44 6.44
N LEU A 117 -24.48 1.56 7.68
CA LEU A 117 -23.87 2.47 8.67
C LEU A 117 -22.42 2.09 8.97
N ILE A 118 -22.11 0.80 9.12
CA ILE A 118 -20.73 0.32 9.34
C ILE A 118 -19.86 0.65 8.12
N GLY A 119 -20.35 0.36 6.91
CA GLY A 119 -19.64 0.66 5.67
C GLY A 119 -19.34 2.16 5.51
N VAL A 120 -20.34 3.01 5.70
CA VAL A 120 -20.20 4.47 5.63
C VAL A 120 -19.26 4.98 6.72
N GLY A 121 -19.41 4.49 7.96
CA GLY A 121 -18.52 4.84 9.06
C GLY A 121 -17.06 4.50 8.76
N ALA A 122 -16.79 3.34 8.16
CA ALA A 122 -15.45 2.95 7.75
C ALA A 122 -14.86 3.90 6.69
N VAL A 123 -15.65 4.30 5.70
CA VAL A 123 -15.25 5.28 4.67
C VAL A 123 -14.97 6.65 5.31
N LEU A 124 -15.82 7.11 6.22
CA LEU A 124 -15.62 8.39 6.91
C LEU A 124 -14.33 8.40 7.73
N VAL A 125 -14.01 7.31 8.42
CA VAL A 125 -12.74 7.18 9.15
C VAL A 125 -11.54 7.25 8.20
N ILE A 126 -11.62 6.60 7.04
CA ILE A 126 -10.58 6.68 6.01
C ILE A 126 -10.41 8.13 5.54
N ILE A 127 -11.50 8.78 5.13
CA ILE A 127 -11.48 10.15 4.62
C ILE A 127 -10.93 11.12 5.68
N ALA A 128 -11.41 11.03 6.92
CA ALA A 128 -10.94 11.86 8.03
C ALA A 128 -9.45 11.67 8.29
N ALA A 129 -8.96 10.43 8.27
CA ALA A 129 -7.53 10.14 8.43
C ALA A 129 -6.70 10.71 7.28
N LEU A 130 -7.17 10.61 6.03
CA LEU A 130 -6.50 11.18 4.87
C LEU A 130 -6.44 12.71 4.94
N ILE A 131 -7.56 13.37 5.28
CA ILE A 131 -7.61 14.83 5.44
C ILE A 131 -6.66 15.27 6.55
N ARG A 132 -6.64 14.57 7.70
CA ARG A 132 -5.72 14.87 8.80
C ARG A 132 -4.26 14.74 8.36
N ASN A 133 -3.91 13.65 7.68
CA ASN A 133 -2.55 13.43 7.21
C ASN A 133 -2.10 14.52 6.22
N ARG A 134 -2.96 14.88 5.26
CA ARG A 134 -2.67 15.96 4.30
C ARG A 134 -2.50 17.32 4.98
N ARG A 135 -3.33 17.64 5.98
CA ARG A 135 -3.20 18.88 6.76
C ARG A 135 -1.89 18.94 7.55
N GLN A 136 -1.50 17.83 8.17
CA GLN A 136 -0.23 17.75 8.91
C GLN A 136 0.98 17.90 7.98
N ALA A 137 0.95 17.30 6.79
CA ALA A 137 2.03 17.45 5.81
C ALA A 137 2.16 18.90 5.29
N THR A 138 1.05 19.61 5.10
CA THR A 138 1.05 21.00 4.64
C THR A 138 1.55 21.97 5.72
N ALA A 139 1.26 21.70 6.99
CA ALA A 139 1.69 22.52 8.12
C ALA A 139 3.20 22.45 8.43
N ILE A 140 3.93 21.47 7.88
CA ILE A 140 5.39 21.35 8.04
C ILE A 140 6.14 22.20 6.99
N LEU A 141 5.44 22.66 5.94
CA LEU A 141 5.99 23.43 4.82
C LEU A 141 5.71 24.95 4.91
N VAL A 142 5.11 25.41 6.02
CA VAL A 142 4.84 26.83 6.32
C VAL A 142 5.53 27.19 7.63
#